data_AF-A0A969TM69-F1
#
_entry.id   AF-A0A969TM69-F1
#
_cell.length_a   1.000
_cell.length_b   1.000
_cell.length_c   1.000
_cell.angle_alpha   90.00
_cell.angle_beta   90.00
_cell.angle_gamma   90.00
#
_symmetry.space_group_name_H-M   'P 1'
#
loop_
_entity.id
_entity.type
_entity.pdbx_description
1 polymer ?
#
loop_
_entity_poly.entity_id
_entity_poly.type
_entity_poly.pdbx_seq_one_letter_code
_entity_poly.pdbx_strand_id
1 'polypeptide(L)' 'MPTVLQVGSYSFIFFSSDRGEPAHIHVKRDRQIVKFWLDPVSLEKNRGFKEHELNQIARLVEEHQIVLLDAWHDYFDT' A
#
# COMPACT_ATOMS: atom_id res chain seq x y z
N MET A 1 -3.66 12.98 0.03
CA MET A 1 -3.88 11.54 -0.25
C MET A 1 -4.06 11.37 -1.74
N PRO A 2 -2.97 11.21 -2.51
CA PRO A 2 -3.08 10.66 -3.85
C PRO A 2 -3.54 9.19 -3.73
N THR A 3 -4.54 8.81 -4.53
CA THR A 3 -4.82 7.39 -4.79
C THR A 3 -3.93 6.98 -5.95
N VAL A 4 -3.02 6.04 -5.70
CA VAL A 4 -2.00 5.60 -6.66
C VAL A 4 -2.60 4.57 -7.62
N LEU A 5 -3.38 3.65 -7.06
CA LEU A 5 -3.97 2.54 -7.78
C LEU A 5 -5.31 2.15 -7.13
N GLN A 6 -6.25 1.67 -7.93
CA GLN A 6 -7.48 1.08 -7.45
C GLN A 6 -7.70 -0.27 -8.14
N VAL A 7 -7.82 -1.33 -7.35
CA VAL A 7 -8.11 -2.69 -7.83
C VAL A 7 -9.35 -3.21 -7.13
N GLY A 8 -10.45 -3.29 -7.87
CA GLY A 8 -11.77 -3.62 -7.32
C GLY A 8 -12.15 -2.66 -6.17
N SER A 9 -12.39 -3.23 -4.99
CA SER A 9 -12.75 -2.47 -3.78
C SER A 9 -11.55 -1.97 -2.97
N TYR A 10 -10.32 -2.23 -3.42
CA TYR A 10 -9.09 -1.85 -2.71
C TYR A 10 -8.50 -0.59 -3.31
N SER A 11 -8.32 0.43 -2.47
CA SER A 11 -7.64 1.68 -2.83
C SER A 11 -6.23 1.70 -2.23
N PHE A 12 -5.23 1.89 -3.08
CA PHE A 12 -3.82 2.01 -2.73
C PHE A 12 -3.49 3.50 -2.63
N ILE A 13 -3.06 3.94 -1.44
CA ILE A 13 -2.94 5.35 -1.06
C ILE A 13 -1.63 5.60 -0.30
N PHE A 14 -1.10 6.81 -0.46
CA PHE A 14 -0.07 7.36 0.43
C PHE A 14 -0.69 8.45 1.33
N PHE A 15 -0.20 8.58 2.56
CA PHE A 15 -0.44 9.76 3.37
C PHE A 15 0.73 10.72 3.26
N SER A 16 0.45 12.02 3.20
CA SER A 16 1.53 13.03 3.17
C SER A 16 2.42 13.00 4.41
N SER A 17 1.93 12.43 5.52
CA SER A 17 2.67 12.22 6.77
C SER A 17 3.72 11.10 6.68
N ASP A 18 3.69 10.27 5.64
CA ASP A 18 4.57 9.10 5.51
C ASP A 18 5.99 9.49 5.07
N ARG A 19 6.23 10.78 4.82
CA ARG A 19 7.53 11.34 4.44
C ARG A 19 8.59 11.00 5.49
N GLY A 20 9.70 10.43 5.05
CA GLY A 20 10.83 10.03 5.90
C GLY A 20 10.80 8.57 6.36
N GLU A 21 9.76 7.82 6.02
CA GLU A 21 9.75 6.36 6.16
C GLU A 21 10.27 5.67 4.87
N PRO A 22 10.69 4.39 4.94
CA PRO A 22 10.94 3.57 3.75
C PRO A 22 9.70 3.42 2.86
N ALA A 23 9.89 3.03 1.61
CA ALA A 23 8.80 2.91 0.64
C ALA A 23 7.73 1.89 1.09
N HIS A 24 6.48 2.36 1.18
CA HIS A 24 5.36 1.55 1.61
C HIS A 24 4.04 2.01 1.00
N ILE A 25 3.03 1.17 1.08
CA ILE A 25 1.68 1.49 0.60
C ILE A 25 0.63 1.16 1.66
N HIS A 26 -0.39 2.02 1.75
CA HIS A 26 -1.60 1.73 2.48
C HIS A 26 -2.68 1.22 1.53
N VAL A 27 -3.28 0.08 1.86
CA VAL A 27 -4.42 -0.47 1.13
C VAL A 27 -5.67 -0.33 2.00
N LYS A 28 -6.68 0.35 1.49
CA LYS A 28 -7.92 0.68 2.21
C LYS A 28 -9.14 0.03 1.53
N ARG A 29 -10.06 -0.46 2.35
CA ARG A 29 -11.42 -0.87 1.95
C ARG A 29 -12.40 -0.55 3.09
N ASP A 30 -13.43 0.23 2.84
CA ASP A 30 -14.39 0.68 3.85
C ASP A 30 -13.71 1.32 5.09
N ARG A 31 -13.88 0.69 6.26
CA ARG A 31 -13.25 1.06 7.55
C ARG A 31 -11.95 0.30 7.83
N GLN A 32 -11.51 -0.56 6.91
CA GLN A 32 -10.32 -1.38 7.05
C GLN A 32 -9.14 -0.75 6.32
N ILE A 33 -7.96 -0.86 6.90
CA ILE A 33 -6.72 -0.37 6.30
C ILE A 33 -5.56 -1.29 6.68
N VAL A 34 -4.66 -1.54 5.73
CA VAL A 34 -3.44 -2.30 5.95
C VAL A 34 -2.27 -1.55 5.34
N LYS A 35 -1.07 -1.69 5.92
CA LYS A 35 0.18 -1.12 5.43
C LYS A 35 1.15 -2.27 5.08
N PHE A 36 1.75 -2.15 3.90
CA PHE A 36 2.79 -3.05 3.42
C PHE A 36 4.04 -2.25 3.05
N TRP A 37 5.20 -2.74 3.45
CA TRP A 37 6.47 -2.30 2.84
C TRP A 37 6.51 -2.73 1.38
N LEU A 38 7.25 -2.00 0.55
CA LEU A 38 7.41 -2.31 -0.87
C LEU A 38 8.77 -2.90 -1.20
N ASP A 39 9.76 -2.87 -0.30
CA ASP A 39 11.07 -3.48 -0.53
C ASP A 39 11.66 -4.10 0.76
N PRO A 40 11.56 -5.43 0.96
CA PRO A 40 10.70 -6.36 0.22
C PRO A 40 9.22 -6.20 0.60
N VAL A 41 8.31 -6.71 -0.25
CA VAL A 41 6.87 -6.70 0.06
C VAL A 41 6.60 -7.50 1.32
N SER A 42 6.16 -6.80 2.37
CA SER A 42 5.90 -7.42 3.67
C SER A 42 4.86 -6.64 4.46
N LEU A 43 4.03 -7.39 5.19
CA LEU A 43 2.98 -6.82 6.03
C LEU A 43 3.61 -6.11 7.24
N GLU A 44 3.34 -4.81 7.39
CA GLU A 44 3.76 -4.06 8.57
C GLU A 44 2.63 -3.93 9.59
N LYS A 45 1.43 -3.55 9.13
CA LYS A 45 0.32 -3.23 10.03
C LYS A 45 -1.03 -3.55 9.41
N ASN A 46 -1.84 -4.33 10.11
CA ASN A 46 -3.22 -4.61 9.71
C ASN A 46 -4.22 -3.99 10.69
N ARG A 47 -5.23 -3.28 10.15
CA ARG A 47 -6.40 -2.82 10.88
C ARG A 47 -7.67 -3.30 10.18
N GLY A 48 -8.11 -4.50 10.55
CA GLY A 48 -9.46 -5.00 10.29
C GLY A 48 -9.60 -6.02 9.16
N PHE A 49 -8.58 -6.28 8.36
CA PHE A 49 -8.63 -7.33 7.35
C PHE A 49 -8.43 -8.71 7.96
N LYS A 50 -9.10 -9.73 7.40
CA LYS A 50 -8.88 -11.13 7.75
C LYS A 50 -7.65 -11.68 7.02
N GLU A 51 -7.09 -12.78 7.53
CA GLU A 51 -5.86 -13.38 6.98
C GLU A 51 -5.96 -13.74 5.49
N HIS A 52 -7.07 -14.33 5.04
CA HIS A 52 -7.26 -14.64 3.61
C HIS A 52 -7.29 -13.38 2.73
N GLU A 53 -7.79 -12.27 3.26
CA GLU A 53 -7.82 -10.98 2.55
C GLU A 53 -6.44 -10.35 2.55
N LEU A 54 -5.69 -10.46 3.64
CA LEU A 54 -4.28 -10.03 3.68
C LEU A 54 -3.46 -10.76 2.63
N ASN A 55 -3.65 -12.06 2.46
CA ASN A 55 -2.96 -12.83 1.42
C ASN A 55 -3.35 -12.38 0.01
N GLN A 56 -4.61 -12.04 -0.21
CA GLN A 56 -5.06 -11.46 -1.48
C GLN A 56 -4.43 -10.09 -1.72
N ILE A 57 -4.45 -9.21 -0.71
CA ILE A 57 -3.87 -7.87 -0.81
C ILE A 57 -2.37 -7.94 -1.03
N ALA A 58 -1.66 -8.82 -0.32
CA ALA A 58 -0.22 -9.03 -0.50
C ALA A 58 0.12 -9.38 -1.94
N ARG A 59 -0.63 -10.31 -2.56
CA ARG A 59 -0.46 -10.65 -3.99
C ARG A 59 -0.68 -9.46 -4.91
N LEU A 60 -1.68 -8.63 -4.63
CA LEU A 60 -1.92 -7.41 -5.42
C LEU A 60 -0.79 -6.39 -5.24
N VAL A 61 -0.24 -6.26 -4.03
CA VAL A 61 0.91 -5.38 -3.77
C VAL A 61 2.14 -5.91 -4.52
N GLU A 62 2.40 -7.22 -4.51
CA GLU A 62 3.50 -7.84 -5.25
C GLU A 62 3.33 -7.66 -6.77
N GLU A 63 2.14 -7.91 -7.31
CA GLU A 63 1.83 -7.74 -8.74
C GLU A 63 2.09 -6.31 -9.23
N HIS A 64 1.82 -5.32 -8.37
CA HIS A 64 1.96 -3.91 -8.69
C HIS A 64 3.17 -3.24 -8.02
N GLN A 65 4.10 -4.01 -7.45
CA GLN A 65 5.18 -3.50 -6.61
C GLN A 65 5.99 -2.39 -7.30
N ILE A 66 6.37 -2.60 -8.57
CA ILE A 66 7.17 -1.65 -9.34
C ILE A 66 6.42 -0.31 -9.50
N VAL A 67 5.14 -0.37 -9.90
CA VAL A 67 4.31 0.84 -10.08
C VAL A 67 4.15 1.61 -8.76
N LEU A 68 3.99 0.89 -7.65
CA LEU A 68 3.85 1.49 -6.32
C LEU A 68 5.17 2.11 -5.83
N LEU A 69 6.32 1.50 -6.12
CA LEU A 69 7.64 2.05 -5.83
C LEU A 69 7.92 3.30 -6.64
N ASP A 70 7.67 3.27 -7.96
CA ASP A 70 7.86 4.44 -8.83
C ASP A 70 7.00 5.63 -8.35
N ALA A 71 5.73 5.37 -8.05
CA ALA A 71 4.83 6.39 -7.51
C ALA A 71 5.26 6.93 -6.14
N TRP A 72 5.89 6.09 -5.30
CA TRP A 72 6.44 6.53 -4.02
C TRP A 72 7.58 7.52 -4.24
N HIS A 73 8.55 7.17 -5.09
CA HIS A 73 9.70 8.01 -5.41
C HIS A 73 9.26 9.34 -6.04
N ASP A 74 8.34 9.30 -7.01
CA ASP A 74 7.79 10.52 -7.64
C ASP A 74 7.16 11.47 -6.61
N TYR A 75 6.48 10.92 -5.59
CA TYR A 75 5.74 11.73 -4.62
C TYR A 75 6.59 12.21 -3.43
N PHE A 76 7.55 11.43 -2.95
CA PHE A 76 8.30 11.72 -1.72
C PHE A 76 9.75 12.17 -1.93
N ASP A 77 10.37 11.82 -3.06
CA ASP A 77 11.77 12.16 -3.34
C ASP A 77 11.92 13.47 -4.15
N THR A 78 10.80 14.13 -4.44
CA THR A 78 10.74 15.50 -4.99
C THR A 78 10.68 16.55 -3.88
#